data_AF-U5YG68-F1
#
_entry.id   AF-U5YG68-F1
#
_cell.length_a   1.000
_cell.length_b   1.000
_cell.length_c   1.000
_cell.angle_alpha   90.00
_cell.angle_beta   90.00
_cell.angle_gamma   90.00
#
_symmetry.space_group_name_H-M   'P 1'
#
loop_
_entity.id
_entity.type
_entity.pdbx_description
1 polymer ?
#
loop_
_entity_poly.entity_id
_entity_poly.type
_entity_poly.pdbx_seq_one_letter_code
_entity_poly.pdbx_strand_id
1 'polypeptide(L)'
;FSVNDLARLVTQAGQKLGIEVKAINVPNPRVEAEEHYYNAKHTKLVELGLQPHLLSDALLDSLLNFAVRYRDRVDMAQIMPAVSWK
;
A
#
# COMPACT_ATOMS: atom_id res chain seq x y z
N PHE A 1 3.42 9.06 0.99
CA PHE A 1 3.23 8.35 -0.30
C PHE A 1 1.81 8.60 -0.77
N SER A 2 1.61 8.83 -2.06
CA SER A 2 0.27 8.76 -2.68
C SER A 2 -0.18 7.31 -2.89
N VAL A 3 -1.46 7.06 -3.17
CA VAL A 3 -1.93 5.71 -3.54
C VAL A 3 -1.25 5.22 -4.82
N ASN A 4 -1.02 6.11 -5.78
CA ASN A 4 -0.31 5.81 -7.03
C ASN A 4 1.16 5.42 -6.80
N ASP A 5 1.84 6.05 -5.84
CA ASP A 5 3.21 5.65 -5.46
C ASP A 5 3.23 4.23 -4.89
N LEU A 6 2.27 3.90 -4.01
CA LEU A 6 2.18 2.57 -3.42
C LEU A 6 1.89 1.50 -4.48
N ALA A 7 0.96 1.76 -5.41
CA ALA A 7 0.66 0.85 -6.51
C ALA A 7 1.91 0.56 -7.37
N ARG A 8 2.71 1.59 -7.66
CA ARG A 8 3.97 1.46 -8.40
C ARG A 8 5.01 0.64 -7.63
N LEU A 9 5.20 0.92 -6.35
CA LEU A 9 6.17 0.21 -5.51
C LEU A 9 5.84 -1.29 -5.37
N VAL A 10 4.56 -1.61 -5.13
CA VAL A 10 4.10 -3.00 -5.06
C VAL A 10 4.22 -3.71 -6.40
N THR A 11 3.92 -3.01 -7.51
CA THR A 11 4.09 -3.58 -8.87
C THR A 11 5.55 -3.94 -9.14
N GLN A 12 6.48 -3.03 -8.82
CA GLN A 12 7.92 -3.27 -8.99
C GLN A 12 8.43 -4.42 -8.11
N ALA A 13 7.99 -4.50 -6.85
CA ALA A 13 8.36 -5.61 -5.97
C ALA A 13 7.75 -6.95 -6.43
N GLY A 14 6.49 -6.96 -6.89
CA GLY A 14 5.84 -8.15 -7.44
C GLY A 14 6.53 -8.69 -8.70
N GLN A 15 7.00 -7.80 -9.59
CA GLN A 15 7.76 -8.20 -10.78
C GLN A 15 9.03 -8.99 -10.44
N LYS A 16 9.75 -8.61 -9.37
CA LYS A 16 10.94 -9.33 -8.89
C LYS A 16 10.62 -10.76 -8.44
N LEU A 17 9.38 -11.00 -8.01
CA LEU A 17 8.87 -12.31 -7.59
C LEU A 17 8.16 -13.08 -8.72
N GLY A 18 8.19 -12.57 -9.96
CA GLY A 18 7.51 -13.17 -11.11
C GLY A 18 5.98 -13.04 -11.06
N ILE A 19 5.45 -12.11 -10.26
CA ILE A 19 4.02 -11.85 -10.13
C ILE A 19 3.64 -10.70 -11.08
N GLU A 20 2.68 -10.96 -11.98
CA GLU A 20 2.09 -9.92 -12.82
C GLU A 20 1.06 -9.12 -12.00
N VAL A 21 1.52 -8.07 -11.33
CA VAL A 21 0.64 -7.16 -10.58
C VAL A 21 -0.10 -6.23 -11.54
N LYS A 22 -1.42 -6.13 -11.39
CA LYS A 22 -2.29 -5.23 -12.16
C LYS A 22 -2.93 -4.21 -11.24
N ALA A 23 -2.70 -2.92 -11.51
CA ALA A 23 -3.43 -1.84 -10.87
C ALA A 23 -4.75 -1.59 -11.61
N ILE A 24 -5.84 -1.46 -10.86
CA ILE A 24 -7.16 -1.09 -11.38
C ILE A 24 -7.68 0.13 -10.62
N ASN A 25 -8.42 0.98 -11.31
CA ASN A 25 -9.14 2.09 -10.68
C ASN A 25 -10.50 1.59 -10.21
N VAL A 26 -10.84 1.84 -8.95
CA VAL A 26 -12.12 1.46 -8.35
C VAL A 26 -12.92 2.73 -8.09
N PRO A 27 -14.22 2.79 -8.43
CA PRO A 27 -15.07 3.92 -8.05
C PRO A 27 -14.96 4.17 -6.55
N ASN A 28 -14.57 5.39 -6.16
CA ASN A 28 -14.24 5.68 -4.78
C ASN A 28 -15.50 5.60 -3.90
N PRO A 29 -15.55 4.67 -2.92
CA PRO A 29 -16.68 4.57 -2.02
C PRO A 29 -16.71 5.69 -0.98
N ARG A 30 -15.63 6.46 -0.85
CA ARG A 30 -15.44 7.53 0.13
C ARG A 30 -15.73 8.89 -0.49
N VAL A 31 -15.87 9.89 0.38
CA VAL A 31 -15.88 11.31 -0.01
C VAL A 31 -14.60 11.93 0.53
N GLU A 32 -13.58 12.01 -0.32
CA GLU A 32 -12.26 12.56 0.01
C GLU A 32 -11.63 13.24 -1.21
N ALA A 33 -10.58 14.05 -1.01
CA ALA A 33 -9.84 14.64 -2.12
C ALA A 33 -8.90 13.58 -2.73
N GLU A 34 -9.12 13.21 -4.00
CA GLU A 34 -8.26 12.25 -4.70
C GLU A 34 -6.95 12.87 -5.21
N GLU A 35 -6.93 14.20 -5.32
CA GLU A 35 -5.75 15.00 -5.63
C GLU A 35 -5.72 16.22 -4.72
N HIS A 36 -4.64 16.39 -3.96
CA HIS A 36 -4.46 17.53 -3.07
C HIS A 36 -3.00 17.73 -2.70
N TYR A 37 -2.66 18.95 -2.29
CA TYR A 37 -1.38 19.24 -1.65
C TYR A 37 -1.27 18.51 -0.31
N TYR A 38 -0.08 17.99 0.00
CA TYR A 38 0.18 17.33 1.28
C TYR A 38 1.62 17.54 1.75
N ASN A 39 1.79 18.16 2.92
CA ASN A 39 3.09 18.40 3.55
C ASN A 39 2.97 18.45 5.09
N ALA A 40 2.79 17.28 5.69
CA ALA A 40 2.63 17.14 7.14
C ALA A 40 3.99 17.17 7.86
N LYS A 41 4.16 18.04 8.88
CA LYS A 41 5.37 18.08 9.72
C LYS A 41 5.38 16.91 10.72
N HIS A 42 6.51 16.22 10.87
CA HIS A 42 6.63 15.02 11.73
C HIS A 42 8.00 14.89 12.46
N THR A 43 8.48 15.96 13.12
CA THR A 43 9.83 15.98 13.72
C THR A 43 9.90 15.52 15.17
N LYS A 44 8.84 15.74 15.98
CA LYS A 44 8.88 15.55 17.44
C LYS A 44 9.34 14.16 17.90
N LEU A 45 8.90 13.08 17.23
CA LEU A 45 9.33 11.72 17.59
C LEU A 45 10.80 11.47 17.24
N VAL A 46 11.26 12.01 16.11
CA VAL A 46 12.68 11.92 15.70
C VAL A 46 13.57 12.66 16.69
N GLU A 47 13.13 13.83 17.16
CA GLU A 47 13.81 14.59 18.22
C GLU A 47 13.88 13.82 19.55
N LEU A 48 12.90 12.95 19.84
CA LEU A 48 12.90 12.06 21.00
C LEU A 48 13.69 10.75 20.78
N GLY A 49 14.40 10.61 19.66
CA GLY A 49 15.28 9.47 19.40
C GLY A 49 14.66 8.34 18.58
N LEU A 50 13.50 8.55 17.93
CA LEU A 50 12.97 7.58 16.97
C LEU A 50 13.99 7.32 15.86
N GLN A 51 14.33 6.04 15.67
CA GLN A 51 15.07 5.55 14.51
C GLN A 51 14.08 4.88 13.55
N PRO A 52 13.65 5.56 12.47
CA PRO A 52 12.60 5.03 11.61
C PRO A 52 13.11 3.89 10.73
N HIS A 53 12.33 2.81 10.68
CA HIS A 53 12.46 1.80 9.64
C HIS A 53 11.65 2.26 8.43
N LEU A 54 12.32 2.93 7.49
CA LEU A 54 11.68 3.41 6.27
C LEU A 54 11.29 2.22 5.36
N LEU A 55 10.30 2.46 4.51
CA LEU A 55 9.92 1.52 3.46
C LEU A 55 11.15 1.19 2.60
N SER A 56 11.42 -0.10 2.43
CA SER A 56 12.56 -0.61 1.67
C SER A 56 12.14 -1.77 0.79
N ASP A 57 12.95 -2.06 -0.24
CA ASP A 57 12.75 -3.22 -1.11
C ASP A 57 12.70 -4.52 -0.31
N ALA A 58 13.60 -4.68 0.68
CA ALA A 58 13.64 -5.87 1.53
C ALA A 58 12.35 -6.04 2.36
N LEU A 59 11.75 -4.94 2.83
CA LEU A 59 10.48 -4.99 3.55
C LEU A 59 9.34 -5.43 2.61
N LEU A 60 9.29 -4.88 1.40
CA LEU A 60 8.28 -5.23 0.40
C LEU A 60 8.41 -6.70 -0.03
N ASP A 61 9.62 -7.16 -0.30
CA ASP A 61 9.90 -8.55 -0.66
C ASP A 61 9.46 -9.51 0.46
N SER A 62 9.78 -9.17 1.72
CA SER A 62 9.37 -9.96 2.89
C SER A 62 7.85 -10.06 3.02
N LEU A 63 7.13 -8.93 2.91
CA LEU A 63 5.68 -8.88 3.03
C LEU A 63 4.96 -9.57 1.86
N LEU A 64 5.44 -9.40 0.62
CA LEU A 64 4.86 -10.07 -0.54
C LEU A 64 5.05 -11.59 -0.46
N ASN A 65 6.23 -12.08 -0.08
CA ASN A 65 6.46 -13.51 0.12
C ASN A 65 5.55 -14.06 1.23
N PHE A 66 5.32 -13.31 2.30
CA PHE A 66 4.36 -13.69 3.34
C PHE A 66 2.94 -13.81 2.80
N ALA A 67 2.46 -12.84 2.01
CA ALA A 67 1.14 -12.89 1.40
C ALA A 67 1.00 -14.08 0.43
N VAL A 68 2.02 -14.32 -0.40
CA VAL A 68 2.05 -15.47 -1.34
C VAL A 68 1.99 -16.80 -0.58
N ARG A 69 2.73 -16.92 0.53
CA ARG A 69 2.75 -18.13 1.37
C ARG A 69 1.38 -18.53 1.88
N TYR A 70 0.52 -17.54 2.16
CA TYR A 70 -0.81 -17.75 2.72
C TYR A 70 -1.94 -17.42 1.74
N ARG A 71 -1.65 -17.29 0.44
CA ARG A 71 -2.61 -16.85 -0.59
C ARG A 71 -3.88 -17.70 -0.62
N ASP A 72 -3.77 -19.00 -0.33
CA ASP A 72 -4.88 -19.95 -0.39
C ASP A 72 -5.92 -19.71 0.73
N ARG A 73 -5.59 -18.87 1.71
CA ARG A 73 -6.47 -18.46 2.82
C ARG A 73 -7.21 -17.16 2.54
N VAL A 74 -6.94 -16.50 1.41
CA VAL A 74 -7.53 -15.20 1.08
C VAL A 74 -8.92 -15.42 0.50
N ASP A 75 -9.94 -14.89 1.17
CA ASP A 75 -11.28 -14.77 0.59
C ASP A 75 -11.33 -13.55 -0.35
N MET A 76 -11.28 -13.83 -1.65
CA MET A 76 -11.26 -12.81 -2.70
C MET A 76 -12.55 -11.96 -2.72
N ALA A 77 -13.66 -12.47 -2.19
CA ALA A 77 -14.92 -11.73 -2.14
C ALA A 77 -14.86 -10.52 -1.19
N GLN A 78 -13.92 -10.53 -0.23
CA GLN A 78 -13.77 -9.46 0.77
C GLN A 78 -12.83 -8.33 0.36
N ILE A 79 -12.19 -8.41 -0.81
CA ILE A 79 -11.17 -7.43 -1.23
C ILE A 79 -11.80 -6.12 -1.71
N MET A 80 -12.89 -6.20 -2.48
CA MET A 80 -13.54 -5.01 -3.03
C MET A 80 -14.34 -4.27 -1.94
N PRO A 81 -14.29 -2.93 -1.92
CA PRO A 81 -15.09 -2.17 -0.96
C PRO A 81 -16.59 -2.32 -1.24
N ALA A 82 -17.38 -2.56 -0.19
CA ALA A 82 -18.83 -2.79 -0.29
C ALA A 82 -19.69 -1.70 0.37
N VAL A 83 -19.07 -0.66 0.96
CA VAL A 83 -19.78 0.35 1.77
C VAL A 83 -19.52 1.75 1.22
N SER A 84 -20.59 2.45 0.82
CA SER A 84 -20.58 3.85 0.39
C SER A 84 -20.69 4.80 1.58
N TRP A 85 -19.99 5.94 1.52
CA TRP A 85 -20.16 7.07 2.45
C TRP A 85 -21.38 7.95 2.16
N LYS A 86 -21.86 7.94 0.91
CA LYS A 86 -23.12 8.58 0.51
C LYS A 86 -24.30 7.68 0.83
#